data_AF-A0A7Y2BEB8-F1
#
_entry.id   AF-A0A7Y2BEB8-F1
#
_cell.length_a   1.000
_cell.length_b   1.000
_cell.length_c   1.000
_cell.angle_alpha   90.00
_cell.angle_beta   90.00
_cell.angle_gamma   90.00
#
_symmetry.space_group_name_H-M   'P 1'
#
loop_
_entity.id
_entity.type
_entity.pdbx_description
1 polymer ?
#
loop_
_entity_poly.entity_id
_entity_poly.type
_entity_poly.pdbx_seq_one_letter_code
_entity_poly.pdbx_strand_id
1 'polypeptide(L)'
;MRILLTGATGYIGKRILPVLVKNGHHVICCVRDPKRFNPPESIKSFIEVIQIDFLKEETLKNIPKDIDAAYYLIHSMSNSKEYEKLEEITATNFKNHLNTTSVKQVIYLSGIVNEDNLSKHLQSRKNVENILNEGRFSLTTLRAGIIVGSGSASFEIIRDLVEKLPIMITPKWLNTKCQPIGIKDVIKFLEESLLNEKVYDQNFDIGGPDILTYKEMLLEFAKVRGFKRWIFTVPVMTPKLSSYWLYFVTSTSYKLAVSLVESMKVEVVCRDNRINQILEVNPEGYTQSIERAFTKIESNQIISSWKDSQISGVKQINISDFIDVPNHGCYKDIRERKIISQKDVIDKIWRIGGDNGWYSANLLWKIRGIIDKIFGGVGLRRGRTNPTHIETGDALDFWRVLYADKEEGRLLLFAEMKVPGEAWLEFKIEKDKLIQTATFRPNGLLGRLYWYSVLPFHGIVFRGMINAITKQKNV
;
A
#
# COMPACT_ATOMS: atom_id res chain seq x y z
N MET A 1 -12.31 -27.20 -7.84
CA MET A 1 -13.32 -26.28 -7.30
C MET A 1 -13.17 -24.92 -7.96
N ARG A 2 -14.27 -24.18 -8.12
CA ARG A 2 -14.32 -22.81 -8.65
C ARG A 2 -14.42 -21.83 -7.48
N ILE A 3 -13.42 -20.97 -7.35
CA ILE A 3 -13.33 -20.03 -6.22
C ILE A 3 -13.39 -18.61 -6.74
N LEU A 4 -14.34 -17.82 -6.23
CA LEU A 4 -14.40 -16.39 -6.52
C LEU A 4 -13.46 -15.63 -5.57
N LEU A 5 -12.42 -15.00 -6.11
CA LEU A 5 -11.46 -14.21 -5.34
C LEU A 5 -11.71 -12.72 -5.59
N THR A 6 -12.35 -12.06 -4.63
CA THR A 6 -12.40 -10.60 -4.63
C THR A 6 -11.09 -10.02 -4.08
N GLY A 7 -10.79 -8.76 -4.41
CA GLY A 7 -9.56 -8.12 -3.95
C GLY A 7 -8.27 -8.76 -4.48
N ALA A 8 -8.33 -9.41 -5.66
CA ALA A 8 -7.22 -10.16 -6.25
C ALA A 8 -5.96 -9.30 -6.50
N THR A 9 -6.12 -7.99 -6.72
CA THR A 9 -5.00 -7.04 -6.85
C THR A 9 -4.42 -6.57 -5.52
N GLY A 10 -5.09 -6.86 -4.40
CA GLY A 10 -4.72 -6.39 -3.07
C GLY A 10 -3.65 -7.24 -2.38
N TYR A 11 -3.19 -6.74 -1.23
CA TYR A 11 -2.12 -7.37 -0.43
C TYR A 11 -2.39 -8.85 -0.08
N ILE A 12 -3.61 -9.15 0.39
CA ILE A 12 -4.01 -10.52 0.74
C ILE A 12 -4.31 -11.35 -0.52
N GLY A 13 -5.07 -10.79 -1.46
CA GLY A 13 -5.48 -11.46 -2.70
C GLY A 13 -4.30 -12.01 -3.50
N LYS A 14 -3.25 -11.20 -3.72
CA LYS A 14 -2.04 -11.64 -4.44
C LYS A 14 -1.26 -12.76 -3.72
N ARG A 15 -1.45 -12.94 -2.41
CA ARG A 15 -0.77 -14.00 -1.61
C ARG A 15 -1.58 -15.28 -1.49
N ILE A 16 -2.91 -15.19 -1.40
CA ILE A 16 -3.77 -16.38 -1.33
C ILE A 16 -3.94 -17.02 -2.71
N LEU A 17 -3.96 -16.23 -3.80
CA LEU A 17 -4.12 -16.72 -5.16
C LEU A 17 -3.17 -17.87 -5.54
N PRO A 18 -1.83 -17.75 -5.39
CA PRO A 18 -0.93 -18.85 -5.73
C PRO A 18 -1.13 -20.09 -4.84
N VAL A 19 -1.59 -19.93 -3.60
CA VAL A 19 -1.90 -21.05 -2.71
C VAL A 19 -3.13 -21.81 -3.22
N LEU A 20 -4.20 -21.10 -3.58
CA LEU A 20 -5.40 -21.71 -4.14
C LEU A 20 -5.12 -22.45 -5.45
N VAL A 21 -4.35 -21.84 -6.36
CA VAL A 21 -3.94 -22.47 -7.63
C VAL A 21 -3.08 -23.71 -7.37
N LYS A 22 -2.12 -23.63 -6.43
CA LYS A 22 -1.27 -24.77 -6.06
C LYS A 22 -2.09 -25.95 -5.52
N ASN A 23 -3.20 -25.67 -4.81
CA ASN A 23 -4.12 -26.69 -4.31
C ASN A 23 -5.10 -27.21 -5.38
N GLY A 24 -4.86 -26.91 -6.66
CA GLY A 24 -5.66 -27.42 -7.79
C GLY A 24 -7.01 -26.73 -7.96
N HIS A 25 -7.19 -25.54 -7.39
CA HIS A 25 -8.44 -24.78 -7.56
C HIS A 25 -8.38 -23.89 -8.80
N HIS A 26 -9.54 -23.73 -9.45
CA HIS A 26 -9.72 -22.75 -10.51
C HIS A 26 -10.23 -21.44 -9.90
N VAL A 27 -9.47 -20.35 -10.06
CA VAL A 27 -9.74 -19.09 -9.34
C VAL A 27 -10.25 -18.00 -10.26
N ILE A 28 -11.46 -17.54 -10.01
CA ILE A 28 -12.09 -16.42 -10.70
C ILE A 28 -11.68 -15.13 -9.98
N CYS A 29 -10.73 -14.41 -10.55
CA CYS A 29 -10.15 -13.19 -10.00
C CYS A 29 -10.99 -11.96 -10.38
N CYS A 30 -11.68 -11.37 -9.40
CA CYS A 30 -12.42 -10.13 -9.61
C CYS A 30 -11.48 -8.93 -9.57
N VAL A 31 -11.40 -8.18 -10.67
CA VAL A 31 -10.55 -6.99 -10.79
C VAL A 31 -11.34 -5.80 -11.33
N ARG A 32 -11.06 -4.60 -10.83
CA ARG A 32 -11.71 -3.36 -11.34
C ARG A 32 -11.15 -2.93 -12.69
N ASP A 33 -9.85 -3.12 -12.87
CA ASP A 33 -9.10 -2.82 -14.09
C ASP A 33 -8.20 -4.02 -14.43
N PRO A 34 -8.56 -4.82 -15.46
CA PRO A 34 -7.77 -5.97 -15.89
C PRO A 34 -6.33 -5.62 -16.29
N LYS A 35 -6.07 -4.41 -16.80
CA LYS A 35 -4.72 -4.00 -17.25
C LYS A 35 -3.72 -3.89 -16.10
N ARG A 36 -4.22 -3.71 -14.87
CA ARG A 36 -3.41 -3.59 -13.66
C ARG A 36 -3.17 -4.93 -12.95
N PHE A 37 -3.75 -6.01 -13.47
CA PHE A 37 -3.60 -7.34 -12.90
C PHE A 37 -2.75 -8.19 -13.84
N ASN A 38 -1.47 -8.32 -13.47
CA ASN A 38 -0.47 -9.04 -14.24
C ASN A 38 -0.02 -10.32 -13.48
N PRO A 39 -0.84 -11.38 -13.47
CA PRO A 39 -0.47 -12.65 -12.85
C PRO A 39 0.67 -13.32 -13.64
N PRO A 40 1.55 -14.09 -12.96
CA PRO A 40 2.59 -14.88 -13.63
C PRO A 40 2.01 -15.84 -14.68
N GLU A 41 2.72 -16.03 -15.79
CA GLU A 41 2.32 -16.96 -16.87
C GLU A 41 2.00 -18.37 -16.34
N SER A 42 2.76 -18.84 -15.35
CA SER A 42 2.62 -20.17 -14.76
C SER A 42 1.25 -20.43 -14.10
N ILE A 43 0.51 -19.39 -13.72
CA ILE A 43 -0.81 -19.54 -13.10
C ILE A 43 -1.97 -19.15 -14.01
N LYS A 44 -1.71 -18.56 -15.19
CA LYS A 44 -2.77 -18.01 -16.07
C LYS A 44 -3.78 -19.06 -16.52
N SER A 45 -3.36 -20.30 -16.74
CA SER A 45 -4.24 -21.41 -17.14
C SER A 45 -5.19 -21.87 -16.03
N PHE A 46 -4.95 -21.48 -14.78
CA PHE A 46 -5.72 -21.89 -13.61
C PHE A 46 -6.60 -20.77 -13.06
N ILE A 47 -6.63 -19.62 -13.74
CA ILE A 47 -7.36 -18.44 -13.30
C ILE A 47 -8.23 -17.89 -14.42
N GLU A 48 -9.35 -17.30 -14.05
CA GLU A 48 -10.21 -16.54 -14.92
C GLU A 48 -10.23 -15.10 -14.41
N VAL A 49 -9.92 -14.11 -15.26
CA VAL A 49 -9.91 -12.70 -14.85
C VAL A 49 -11.18 -12.04 -15.34
N ILE A 50 -12.02 -11.57 -14.42
CA ILE A 50 -13.27 -10.90 -14.75
C ILE A 50 -13.27 -9.46 -14.23
N GLN A 51 -13.73 -8.55 -15.09
CA GLN A 51 -13.86 -7.15 -14.73
C GLN A 51 -15.13 -6.92 -13.92
N ILE A 52 -14.99 -6.51 -12.65
CA ILE A 52 -16.09 -6.25 -11.74
C ILE A 52 -15.83 -5.00 -10.92
N ASP A 53 -16.88 -4.19 -10.76
CA ASP A 53 -16.97 -3.12 -9.79
C ASP A 53 -18.25 -3.33 -8.97
N PHE A 54 -18.13 -3.71 -7.70
CA PHE A 54 -19.30 -4.01 -6.85
C PHE A 54 -20.16 -2.78 -6.52
N LEU A 55 -19.69 -1.57 -6.85
CA LEU A 55 -20.50 -0.36 -6.83
C LEU A 55 -21.39 -0.19 -8.08
N LYS A 56 -21.19 -1.04 -9.10
CA LYS A 56 -21.88 -1.03 -10.39
C LYS A 56 -22.54 -2.37 -10.64
N GLU A 57 -23.82 -2.46 -10.34
CA GLU A 57 -24.61 -3.70 -10.43
C GLU A 57 -24.55 -4.34 -11.83
N GLU A 58 -24.46 -3.53 -12.89
CA GLU A 58 -24.38 -4.01 -14.26
C GLU A 58 -23.13 -4.86 -14.55
N THR A 59 -22.07 -4.71 -13.75
CA THR A 59 -20.83 -5.50 -13.87
C THR A 59 -20.92 -6.85 -13.19
N LEU A 60 -21.86 -7.03 -12.24
CA LEU A 60 -21.99 -8.25 -11.45
C LEU A 60 -22.44 -9.44 -12.30
N LYS A 61 -23.09 -9.21 -13.44
CA LYS A 61 -23.46 -10.26 -14.40
C LYS A 61 -22.27 -11.08 -14.92
N ASN A 62 -21.05 -10.55 -14.78
CA ASN A 62 -19.83 -11.24 -15.17
C ASN A 62 -19.43 -12.34 -14.17
N ILE A 63 -20.07 -12.41 -12.98
CA ILE A 63 -19.84 -13.45 -11.98
C ILE A 63 -20.56 -14.73 -12.45
N PRO A 64 -19.85 -15.85 -12.65
CA PRO A 64 -20.47 -17.12 -13.03
C PRO A 64 -21.37 -17.66 -11.91
N LYS A 65 -22.36 -18.49 -12.28
CA LYS A 65 -23.31 -19.08 -11.32
C LYS A 65 -22.75 -20.32 -10.62
N ASP A 66 -21.78 -20.99 -11.23
CA ASP A 66 -21.08 -22.16 -10.71
C ASP A 66 -19.84 -21.75 -9.91
N ILE A 67 -20.04 -21.52 -8.61
CA ILE A 67 -18.99 -21.12 -7.66
C ILE A 67 -19.14 -22.00 -6.43
N ASP A 68 -18.07 -22.62 -5.96
CA ASP A 68 -18.11 -23.45 -4.75
C ASP A 68 -17.93 -22.60 -3.49
N ALA A 69 -17.00 -21.64 -3.53
CA ALA A 69 -16.66 -20.76 -2.42
C ALA A 69 -16.22 -19.38 -2.91
N ALA A 70 -16.31 -18.37 -2.06
CA ALA A 70 -15.83 -17.02 -2.36
C ALA A 70 -15.03 -16.40 -1.21
N TYR A 71 -13.98 -15.66 -1.54
CA TYR A 71 -13.24 -14.83 -0.61
C TYR A 71 -13.67 -13.37 -0.76
N TYR A 72 -14.17 -12.76 0.32
CA TYR A 72 -14.44 -11.34 0.41
C TYR A 72 -13.22 -10.62 1.03
N LEU A 73 -12.34 -10.09 0.17
CA LEU A 73 -11.11 -9.37 0.56
C LEU A 73 -11.13 -7.91 0.08
N ILE A 74 -12.28 -7.43 -0.36
CA ILE A 74 -12.47 -6.03 -0.70
C ILE A 74 -12.43 -5.23 0.59
N HIS A 75 -11.54 -4.25 0.60
CA HIS A 75 -11.53 -3.22 1.61
C HIS A 75 -10.93 -1.95 1.03
N SER A 76 -11.73 -0.89 0.95
CA SER A 76 -11.31 0.41 0.50
C SER A 76 -10.86 1.24 1.70
N MET A 77 -9.54 1.29 1.92
CA MET A 77 -8.95 2.20 2.92
C MET A 77 -8.75 3.63 2.40
N SER A 78 -9.25 3.98 1.20
CA SER A 78 -8.86 5.23 0.54
C SER A 78 -10.01 5.99 -0.15
N ASN A 79 -10.16 7.22 0.35
CA ASN A 79 -10.42 8.48 -0.34
C ASN A 79 -11.79 9.16 -0.33
N SER A 80 -12.91 8.49 -0.05
CA SER A 80 -14.18 9.20 0.13
C SER A 80 -14.46 9.52 1.62
N LYS A 81 -15.17 10.63 1.89
CA LYS A 81 -15.74 10.89 3.23
C LYS A 81 -16.85 9.87 3.60
N GLU A 82 -17.28 9.07 2.62
CA GLU A 82 -18.41 8.15 2.68
C GLU A 82 -17.98 6.68 2.55
N TYR A 83 -16.76 6.33 2.96
CA TYR A 83 -16.23 4.98 2.76
C TYR A 83 -17.11 3.90 3.43
N GLU A 84 -17.74 4.21 4.57
CA GLU A 84 -18.67 3.33 5.29
C GLU A 84 -19.85 2.94 4.40
N LYS A 85 -20.46 3.94 3.74
CA LYS A 85 -21.56 3.73 2.80
C LYS A 85 -21.13 2.94 1.56
N LEU A 86 -19.92 3.19 1.05
CA LEU A 86 -19.40 2.45 -0.10
C LEU A 86 -19.11 0.98 0.24
N GLU A 87 -18.56 0.69 1.42
CA GLU A 87 -18.35 -0.68 1.91
C GLU A 87 -19.70 -1.40 2.09
N GLU A 88 -20.70 -0.72 2.65
CA GLU A 88 -22.07 -1.24 2.80
C GLU A 88 -22.71 -1.58 1.45
N ILE A 89 -22.66 -0.67 0.46
CA ILE A 89 -23.18 -0.92 -0.89
C ILE A 89 -22.45 -2.10 -1.53
N THR A 90 -21.11 -2.13 -1.43
CA THR A 90 -20.29 -3.21 -2.01
C THR A 90 -20.66 -4.57 -1.41
N ALA A 91 -20.78 -4.66 -0.07
CA ALA A 91 -21.14 -5.88 0.62
C ALA A 91 -22.57 -6.34 0.28
N THR A 92 -23.51 -5.39 0.22
CA THR A 92 -24.91 -5.66 -0.15
C THR A 92 -25.02 -6.21 -1.55
N ASN A 93 -24.36 -5.56 -2.52
CA ASN A 93 -24.34 -5.98 -3.91
C ASN A 93 -23.67 -7.34 -4.10
N PHE A 94 -22.55 -7.57 -3.41
CA PHE A 94 -21.89 -8.87 -3.38
C PHE A 94 -22.82 -9.97 -2.87
N LYS A 95 -23.41 -9.77 -1.68
CA LYS A 95 -24.35 -10.70 -1.05
C LYS A 95 -25.53 -11.03 -1.97
N ASN A 96 -26.21 -10.00 -2.45
CA ASN A 96 -27.40 -10.14 -3.28
C ASN A 96 -27.09 -10.92 -4.56
N HIS A 97 -25.93 -10.66 -5.19
CA HIS A 97 -25.53 -11.41 -6.37
C HIS A 97 -25.17 -12.86 -6.04
N LEU A 98 -24.36 -13.10 -5.00
CA LEU A 98 -23.90 -14.43 -4.61
C LEU A 98 -25.07 -15.33 -4.16
N ASN A 99 -26.14 -14.77 -3.59
CA ASN A 99 -27.39 -15.49 -3.30
C ASN A 99 -28.07 -16.11 -4.53
N THR A 100 -27.68 -15.69 -5.74
CA THR A 100 -28.18 -16.24 -7.01
C THR A 100 -27.23 -17.28 -7.63
N THR A 101 -26.15 -17.65 -6.94
CA THR A 101 -25.13 -18.60 -7.38
C THR A 101 -25.18 -19.88 -6.54
N SER A 102 -24.33 -20.86 -6.88
CA SER A 102 -24.18 -22.13 -6.15
C SER A 102 -23.21 -22.07 -4.96
N VAL A 103 -22.75 -20.88 -4.59
CA VAL A 103 -21.75 -20.67 -3.54
C VAL A 103 -22.20 -21.26 -2.21
N LYS A 104 -21.34 -22.11 -1.63
CA LYS A 104 -21.60 -22.78 -0.36
C LYS A 104 -21.07 -21.97 0.81
N GLN A 105 -19.89 -21.38 0.65
CA GLN A 105 -19.22 -20.63 1.70
C GLN A 105 -18.67 -19.30 1.19
N VAL A 106 -18.81 -18.26 2.00
CA VAL A 106 -18.06 -17.00 1.87
C VAL A 106 -17.11 -16.87 3.05
N ILE A 107 -15.84 -16.60 2.76
CA ILE A 107 -14.82 -16.31 3.77
C ILE A 107 -14.51 -14.81 3.76
N TYR A 108 -14.78 -14.14 4.87
CA TYR A 108 -14.52 -12.71 5.05
C TYR A 108 -13.30 -12.48 5.95
N LEU A 109 -12.31 -11.71 5.48
CA LEU A 109 -11.21 -11.24 6.32
C LEU A 109 -11.54 -9.84 6.86
N SER A 110 -11.76 -9.73 8.16
CA SER A 110 -12.12 -8.52 8.91
C SER A 110 -11.02 -8.08 9.88
N GLY A 111 -11.32 -7.11 10.75
CA GLY A 111 -10.49 -6.73 11.91
C GLY A 111 -11.12 -7.19 13.22
N ILE A 112 -10.31 -7.35 14.28
CA ILE A 112 -10.81 -7.71 15.62
C ILE A 112 -11.79 -6.64 16.14
N VAL A 113 -12.89 -7.13 16.71
CA VAL A 113 -14.00 -6.35 17.27
C VAL A 113 -14.22 -6.89 18.68
N ASN A 114 -13.63 -6.24 19.67
CA ASN A 114 -13.55 -6.71 21.06
C ASN A 114 -14.11 -5.72 22.10
N GLU A 115 -14.62 -4.57 21.66
CA GLU A 115 -15.26 -3.58 22.53
C GLU A 115 -16.60 -3.12 21.95
N ASP A 116 -17.49 -2.65 22.82
CA ASP A 116 -18.77 -2.04 22.41
C ASP A 116 -18.56 -0.68 21.72
N ASN A 117 -17.53 0.06 22.12
CA ASN A 117 -17.16 1.36 21.54
C ASN A 117 -16.08 1.21 20.48
N LEU A 118 -16.50 0.87 19.26
CA LEU A 118 -15.58 0.70 18.14
C LEU A 118 -15.18 2.03 17.50
N SER A 119 -13.97 2.07 16.93
CA SER A 119 -13.61 3.13 15.98
C SER A 119 -14.54 3.07 14.77
N LYS A 120 -14.71 4.20 14.08
CA LYS A 120 -15.53 4.25 12.84
C LYS A 120 -15.11 3.19 11.82
N HIS A 121 -13.80 2.98 11.69
CA HIS A 121 -13.23 1.96 10.82
C HIS A 121 -13.67 0.55 11.22
N LEU A 122 -13.53 0.17 12.50
CA LEU A 122 -13.95 -1.14 12.99
C LEU A 122 -15.47 -1.32 12.93
N GLN A 123 -16.25 -0.27 13.18
CA GLN A 123 -17.70 -0.28 13.05
C GLN A 123 -18.13 -0.57 11.61
N SER A 124 -17.47 0.03 10.62
CA SER A 124 -17.71 -0.26 9.20
C SER A 124 -17.44 -1.73 8.87
N ARG A 125 -16.35 -2.32 9.39
CA ARG A 125 -16.03 -3.73 9.18
C ARG A 125 -17.06 -4.68 9.83
N LYS A 126 -17.53 -4.33 11.03
CA LYS A 126 -18.63 -5.06 11.69
C LYS A 126 -19.93 -4.96 10.90
N ASN A 127 -20.22 -3.80 10.29
CA ASN A 127 -21.38 -3.65 9.42
C ASN A 127 -21.30 -4.55 8.19
N VAL A 128 -20.14 -4.63 7.54
CA VAL A 128 -19.91 -5.55 6.42
C VAL A 128 -20.11 -7.00 6.85
N GLU A 129 -19.58 -7.40 8.02
CA GLU A 129 -19.81 -8.75 8.58
C GLU A 129 -21.31 -9.04 8.73
N ASN A 130 -22.08 -8.12 9.33
CA ASN A 130 -23.52 -8.28 9.52
C ASN A 130 -24.25 -8.43 8.19
N ILE A 131 -23.92 -7.61 7.19
CA ILE A 131 -24.53 -7.67 5.85
C ILE A 131 -24.25 -9.03 5.21
N LEU A 132 -22.99 -9.47 5.21
CA LEU A 132 -22.62 -10.76 4.62
C LEU A 132 -23.30 -11.94 5.32
N ASN A 133 -23.59 -11.82 6.62
CA ASN A 133 -24.26 -12.84 7.42
C ASN A 133 -25.73 -13.06 7.03
N GLU A 134 -26.34 -12.13 6.29
CA GLU A 134 -27.68 -12.28 5.71
C GLU A 134 -27.67 -13.06 4.38
N GLY A 135 -26.51 -13.55 3.95
CA GLY A 135 -26.37 -14.38 2.75
C GLY A 135 -27.05 -15.75 2.87
N ARG A 136 -27.36 -16.37 1.73
CA ARG A 136 -27.85 -17.76 1.64
C ARG A 136 -26.73 -18.81 1.70
N PHE A 137 -25.48 -18.34 1.76
CA PHE A 137 -24.26 -19.13 1.91
C PHE A 137 -23.84 -19.16 3.37
N SER A 138 -23.04 -20.15 3.75
CA SER A 138 -22.41 -20.14 5.07
C SER A 138 -21.29 -19.11 5.15
N LEU A 139 -21.31 -18.25 6.17
CA LEU A 139 -20.28 -17.21 6.35
C LEU A 139 -19.23 -17.63 7.38
N THR A 140 -17.96 -17.60 7.00
CA THR A 140 -16.84 -17.67 7.94
C THR A 140 -16.14 -16.33 8.00
N THR A 141 -16.13 -15.69 9.17
CA THR A 141 -15.42 -14.41 9.35
C THR A 141 -14.15 -14.59 10.17
N LEU A 142 -13.02 -14.26 9.57
CA LEU A 142 -11.70 -14.24 10.21
C LEU A 142 -11.36 -12.78 10.56
N ARG A 143 -11.36 -12.45 11.85
CA ARG A 143 -11.05 -11.12 12.37
C ARG A 143 -9.56 -11.07 12.73
N ALA A 144 -8.75 -10.44 11.89
CA ALA A 144 -7.32 -10.40 12.11
C ALA A 144 -6.89 -9.22 12.99
N GLY A 145 -5.88 -9.46 13.82
CA GLY A 145 -5.10 -8.41 14.46
C GLY A 145 -4.18 -7.69 13.47
N ILE A 146 -3.07 -7.14 13.98
CA ILE A 146 -2.09 -6.44 13.15
C ILE A 146 -1.35 -7.47 12.27
N ILE A 147 -1.58 -7.41 10.96
CA ILE A 147 -0.91 -8.31 10.01
C ILE A 147 0.53 -7.85 9.74
N VAL A 148 1.48 -8.68 10.13
CA VAL A 148 2.93 -8.47 10.01
C VAL A 148 3.46 -9.18 8.77
N GLY A 149 4.07 -8.43 7.86
CA GLY A 149 4.68 -9.00 6.66
C GLY A 149 5.13 -7.92 5.68
N SER A 150 6.15 -8.24 4.89
CA SER A 150 6.71 -7.34 3.87
C SER A 150 5.60 -6.83 2.93
N GLY A 151 5.45 -5.51 2.81
CA GLY A 151 4.41 -4.87 1.99
C GLY A 151 3.07 -4.64 2.69
N SER A 152 2.89 -5.08 3.94
CA SER A 152 1.72 -4.72 4.78
C SER A 152 1.83 -3.27 5.25
N ALA A 153 0.72 -2.52 5.24
CA ALA A 153 0.72 -1.13 5.72
C ALA A 153 1.27 -1.01 7.15
N SER A 154 0.83 -1.88 8.06
CA SER A 154 1.26 -1.86 9.47
C SER A 154 2.75 -2.16 9.61
N PHE A 155 3.26 -3.13 8.85
CA PHE A 155 4.69 -3.47 8.85
C PHE A 155 5.55 -2.31 8.33
N GLU A 156 5.13 -1.67 7.22
CA GLU A 156 5.85 -0.55 6.63
C GLU A 156 5.89 0.67 7.58
N ILE A 157 4.82 0.92 8.34
CA ILE A 157 4.74 1.95 9.38
C ILE A 157 5.71 1.67 10.52
N ILE A 158 5.65 0.46 11.10
CA ILE A 158 6.51 0.03 12.20
C ILE A 158 7.97 0.16 11.76
N ARG A 159 8.31 -0.32 10.56
CA ARG A 159 9.64 -0.16 9.97
C ARG A 159 10.03 1.30 9.86
N ASP A 160 9.18 2.12 9.27
CA ASP A 160 9.46 3.54 9.03
C ASP A 160 9.69 4.33 10.32
N LEU A 161 8.97 4.01 11.40
CA LEU A 161 9.14 4.60 12.72
C LEU A 161 10.46 4.15 13.35
N VAL A 162 10.65 2.83 13.42
CA VAL A 162 11.81 2.25 14.09
C VAL A 162 13.09 2.60 13.36
N GLU A 163 13.16 2.55 12.04
CA GLU A 163 14.41 2.85 11.32
C GLU A 163 14.83 4.32 11.43
N LYS A 164 13.86 5.24 11.46
CA LYS A 164 14.14 6.69 11.37
C LYS A 164 14.31 7.38 12.71
N LEU A 165 13.59 6.95 13.75
CA LEU A 165 13.51 7.70 15.00
C LEU A 165 14.28 6.99 16.12
N PRO A 166 15.49 7.44 16.49
CA PRO A 166 16.21 6.88 17.65
C PRO A 166 15.50 7.16 18.97
N ILE A 167 14.79 8.29 19.03
CA ILE A 167 14.01 8.73 20.19
C ILE A 167 12.58 9.03 19.71
N MET A 168 11.60 8.46 20.40
CA MET A 168 10.18 8.66 20.12
C MET A 168 9.49 9.21 21.37
N ILE A 169 8.90 10.40 21.25
CA ILE A 169 7.98 10.96 22.25
C ILE A 169 6.58 10.65 21.75
N THR A 170 5.89 9.78 22.47
CA THR A 170 4.63 9.18 22.00
C THR A 170 3.50 9.37 23.01
N PRO A 171 2.25 9.41 22.59
CA PRO A 171 1.10 9.37 23.49
C PRO A 171 0.99 8.07 24.31
N LYS A 172 0.19 8.13 25.39
CA LYS A 172 -0.10 6.98 26.26
C LYS A 172 -0.71 5.75 25.58
N TRP A 173 -1.41 5.90 24.44
CA TRP A 173 -2.00 4.77 23.73
C TRP A 173 -0.96 3.79 23.16
N LEU A 174 0.34 4.13 23.18
CA LEU A 174 1.39 3.14 22.88
C LEU A 174 1.43 1.97 23.89
N ASN A 175 0.80 2.13 25.06
CA ASN A 175 0.67 1.09 26.06
C ASN A 175 -0.59 0.22 25.88
N THR A 176 -1.42 0.51 24.87
CA THR A 176 -2.57 -0.34 24.51
C THR A 176 -2.08 -1.68 23.96
N LYS A 177 -2.72 -2.78 24.36
CA LYS A 177 -2.35 -4.13 23.93
C LYS A 177 -2.88 -4.45 22.53
N CYS A 178 -2.10 -5.21 21.79
CA CYS A 178 -2.42 -5.78 20.50
C CYS A 178 -1.82 -7.18 20.37
N GLN A 179 -2.40 -7.99 19.49
CA GLN A 179 -1.96 -9.34 19.19
C GLN A 179 -1.67 -9.43 17.69
N PRO A 180 -0.42 -9.15 17.27
CA PRO A 180 -0.03 -9.22 15.86
C PRO A 180 -0.03 -10.65 15.34
N ILE A 181 -0.19 -10.82 14.03
CA ILE A 181 -0.17 -12.12 13.33
C ILE A 181 0.67 -12.04 12.07
N GLY A 182 1.48 -13.06 11.80
CA GLY A 182 2.25 -13.16 10.55
C GLY A 182 1.34 -13.33 9.33
N ILE A 183 1.66 -12.67 8.21
CA ILE A 183 0.91 -12.81 6.96
C ILE A 183 0.87 -14.27 6.48
N LYS A 184 1.93 -15.05 6.73
CA LYS A 184 1.97 -16.48 6.41
C LYS A 184 0.81 -17.22 7.09
N ASP A 185 0.58 -16.93 8.37
CA ASP A 185 -0.44 -17.61 9.16
C ASP A 185 -1.84 -17.13 8.77
N VAL A 186 -2.02 -15.84 8.46
CA VAL A 186 -3.29 -15.34 7.90
C VAL A 186 -3.66 -16.09 6.62
N ILE A 187 -2.70 -16.31 5.72
CA ILE A 187 -2.92 -17.08 4.49
C ILE A 187 -3.26 -18.54 4.82
N LYS A 188 -2.63 -19.12 5.86
CA LYS A 188 -2.93 -20.48 6.31
C LYS A 188 -4.34 -20.61 6.89
N PHE A 189 -4.78 -19.66 7.71
CA PHE A 189 -6.15 -19.60 8.20
C PHE A 189 -7.17 -19.48 7.07
N LEU A 190 -6.90 -18.64 6.07
CA LEU A 190 -7.76 -18.50 4.90
C LEU A 190 -7.85 -19.83 4.11
N GLU A 191 -6.70 -20.46 3.87
CA GLU A 191 -6.60 -21.75 3.18
C GLU A 191 -7.39 -22.86 3.91
N GLU A 192 -7.13 -23.06 5.19
CA GLU A 192 -7.73 -24.16 5.98
C GLU A 192 -9.22 -23.93 6.31
N SER A 193 -9.68 -22.67 6.26
CA SER A 193 -11.10 -22.35 6.42
C SER A 193 -11.94 -22.76 5.20
N LEU A 194 -11.32 -22.98 4.04
CA LEU A 194 -12.00 -23.22 2.77
C LEU A 194 -12.81 -24.51 2.81
N LEU A 195 -14.13 -24.35 2.71
CA LEU A 195 -15.16 -25.39 2.76
C LEU A 195 -15.07 -26.31 3.99
N ASN A 196 -14.52 -25.79 5.08
CA ASN A 196 -14.49 -26.50 6.35
C ASN A 196 -15.78 -26.20 7.14
N GLU A 197 -16.69 -27.16 7.17
CA GLU A 197 -18.00 -27.02 7.82
C GLU A 197 -17.92 -26.66 9.30
N LYS A 198 -16.81 -26.99 9.98
CA LYS A 198 -16.60 -26.66 11.41
C LYS A 198 -16.53 -25.15 11.67
N VAL A 199 -16.21 -24.34 10.66
CA VAL A 199 -16.09 -22.88 10.76
C VAL A 199 -17.23 -22.12 10.10
N TYR A 200 -18.24 -22.81 9.59
CA TYR A 200 -19.41 -22.19 8.98
C TYR A 200 -20.21 -21.39 10.01
N ASP A 201 -20.79 -20.28 9.53
CA ASP A 201 -21.71 -19.39 10.24
C ASP A 201 -21.15 -18.87 11.58
N GLN A 202 -19.84 -18.63 11.58
CA GLN A 202 -19.08 -18.27 12.77
C GLN A 202 -18.03 -17.21 12.45
N ASN A 203 -17.69 -16.43 13.48
CA ASN A 203 -16.56 -15.53 13.47
C ASN A 203 -15.47 -16.00 14.45
N PHE A 204 -14.22 -15.73 14.09
CA PHE A 204 -13.05 -16.11 14.86
C PHE A 204 -12.04 -14.97 14.84
N ASP A 205 -11.39 -14.72 15.97
CA ASP A 205 -10.26 -13.80 16.00
C ASP A 205 -9.00 -14.59 15.68
N ILE A 206 -8.15 -14.06 14.79
CA ILE A 206 -6.86 -14.67 14.43
C ILE A 206 -5.72 -13.76 14.83
N GLY A 207 -4.81 -14.30 15.64
CA GLY A 207 -3.68 -13.62 16.25
C GLY A 207 -2.48 -14.54 16.39
N GLY A 208 -1.28 -13.97 16.46
CA GLY A 208 -0.07 -14.70 16.85
C GLY A 208 -0.07 -15.04 18.34
N PRO A 209 0.93 -15.80 18.83
CA PRO A 209 1.02 -16.19 20.23
C PRO A 209 1.35 -15.02 21.18
N ASP A 210 1.91 -13.93 20.66
CA ASP A 210 2.40 -12.81 21.47
C ASP A 210 1.34 -11.72 21.65
N ILE A 211 1.01 -11.42 22.90
CA ILE A 211 0.23 -10.22 23.26
C ILE A 211 1.22 -9.14 23.69
N LEU A 212 1.30 -8.07 22.91
CA LEU A 212 2.27 -6.99 23.08
C LEU A 212 1.55 -5.66 23.20
N THR A 213 2.14 -4.71 23.90
CA THR A 213 1.81 -3.29 23.71
C THR A 213 2.38 -2.79 22.38
N TYR A 214 1.80 -1.73 21.79
CA TYR A 214 2.39 -1.09 20.62
C TYR A 214 3.85 -0.65 20.87
N LYS A 215 4.18 -0.25 22.10
CA LYS A 215 5.54 0.07 22.53
C LYS A 215 6.46 -1.16 22.45
N GLU A 216 6.05 -2.28 23.03
CA GLU A 216 6.83 -3.54 22.97
C GLU A 216 7.00 -4.02 21.53
N MET A 217 5.95 -3.93 20.71
CA MET A 217 6.01 -4.26 19.29
C MET A 217 7.10 -3.44 18.54
N LEU A 218 7.18 -2.12 18.80
CA LEU A 218 8.24 -1.27 18.21
C LEU A 218 9.64 -1.62 18.74
N LEU A 219 9.76 -1.97 20.03
CA LEU A 219 11.04 -2.32 20.65
C LEU A 219 11.55 -3.69 20.19
N GLU A 220 10.67 -4.69 20.06
CA GLU A 220 11.02 -6.01 19.53
C GLU A 220 11.46 -5.91 18.06
N PHE A 221 10.75 -5.11 17.25
CA PHE A 221 11.20 -4.82 15.88
C PHE A 221 12.60 -4.17 15.87
N ALA A 222 12.86 -3.22 16.77
CA ALA A 222 14.16 -2.58 16.88
C ALA A 222 15.26 -3.56 17.25
N LYS A 223 14.97 -4.48 18.18
CA LYS A 223 15.88 -5.54 18.61
C LYS A 223 16.25 -6.48 17.46
N VAL A 224 15.27 -6.97 16.69
CA VAL A 224 15.52 -7.79 15.49
C VAL A 224 16.41 -7.06 14.48
N ARG A 225 16.27 -5.74 14.39
CA ARG A 225 17.06 -4.89 13.48
C ARG A 225 18.38 -4.39 14.05
N GLY A 226 18.74 -4.78 15.27
CA GLY A 226 19.97 -4.33 15.92
C GLY A 226 19.98 -2.84 16.27
N PHE A 227 18.81 -2.20 16.35
CA PHE A 227 18.69 -0.79 16.72
C PHE A 227 18.37 -0.62 18.21
N LYS A 228 19.02 0.35 18.85
CA LYS A 228 18.63 0.84 20.17
C LYS A 228 17.65 2.01 19.99
N ARG A 229 16.42 1.86 20.52
CA ARG A 229 15.37 2.87 20.43
C ARG A 229 14.88 3.24 21.83
N TRP A 230 14.65 4.53 22.05
CA TRP A 230 14.13 5.05 23.32
C TRP A 230 12.73 5.61 23.09
N ILE A 231 11.74 5.08 23.81
CA ILE A 231 10.33 5.45 23.67
C ILE A 231 9.80 5.99 24.99
N PHE A 232 9.41 7.26 24.98
CA PHE A 232 8.87 7.99 26.13
C PHE A 232 7.39 8.30 25.92
N THR A 233 6.54 7.82 26.82
CA THR A 233 5.09 8.03 26.74
C THR A 233 4.67 9.29 27.52
N VAL A 234 3.98 10.21 26.87
CA VAL A 234 3.45 11.45 27.46
C VAL A 234 1.92 11.40 27.60
N PRO A 235 1.34 12.04 28.65
CA PRO A 235 -0.08 11.97 28.94
C PRO A 235 -0.99 12.62 27.89
N VAL A 236 -0.48 13.59 27.11
CA VAL A 236 -1.30 14.39 26.21
C VAL A 236 -0.67 14.44 24.82
N MET A 237 -1.28 13.74 23.87
CA MET A 237 -1.16 14.07 22.44
C MET A 237 -2.51 13.83 21.78
N THR A 238 -3.05 14.84 21.10
CA THR A 238 -4.35 14.70 20.45
C THR A 238 -4.24 13.73 19.26
N PRO A 239 -5.33 13.04 18.87
CA PRO A 239 -5.33 12.16 17.70
C PRO A 239 -4.87 12.87 16.43
N LYS A 240 -5.25 14.15 16.27
CA LYS A 240 -4.81 14.99 15.14
C LYS A 240 -3.30 15.18 15.12
N LEU A 241 -2.67 15.59 16.24
CA LEU A 241 -1.21 15.74 16.30
C LEU A 241 -0.49 14.41 16.05
N SER A 242 -1.01 13.31 16.62
CA SER A 242 -0.44 11.97 16.43
C SER A 242 -0.52 11.51 14.97
N SER A 243 -1.62 11.84 14.29
CA SER A 243 -1.81 11.53 12.87
C SER A 243 -0.87 12.32 11.97
N TYR A 244 -0.65 13.61 12.26
CA TYR A 244 0.35 14.42 11.56
C TYR A 244 1.77 13.90 11.80
N TRP A 245 2.08 13.50 13.02
CA TRP A 245 3.38 12.92 13.36
C TRP A 245 3.64 11.63 12.56
N LEU A 246 2.68 10.70 12.53
CA LEU A 246 2.80 9.50 11.70
C LEU A 246 2.92 9.84 10.21
N TYR A 247 2.12 10.78 9.71
CA TYR A 247 2.17 11.20 8.30
C TYR A 247 3.54 11.76 7.89
N PHE A 248 4.18 12.58 8.73
CA PHE A 248 5.48 13.17 8.40
C PHE A 248 6.66 12.19 8.53
N VAL A 249 6.53 11.17 9.39
CA VAL A 249 7.62 10.21 9.65
C VAL A 249 7.53 8.98 8.75
N THR A 250 6.32 8.56 8.39
CA THR A 250 6.05 7.31 7.68
C THR A 250 5.64 7.56 6.22
N SER A 251 5.68 6.52 5.41
CA SER A 251 5.27 6.54 4.00
C SER A 251 3.76 6.39 3.79
N THR A 252 2.97 6.62 4.85
CA THR A 252 1.51 6.45 4.83
C THR A 252 0.76 7.73 4.50
N SER A 253 -0.45 7.59 3.96
CA SER A 253 -1.32 8.74 3.74
C SER A 253 -1.86 9.27 5.07
N TYR A 254 -2.15 10.58 5.15
CA TYR A 254 -2.69 11.18 6.36
C TYR A 254 -4.01 10.53 6.82
N LYS A 255 -4.88 10.13 5.88
CA LYS A 255 -6.14 9.43 6.21
C LYS A 255 -5.89 8.05 6.84
N LEU A 256 -4.89 7.31 6.33
CA LEU A 256 -4.49 6.03 6.91
C LEU A 256 -3.92 6.26 8.31
N ALA A 257 -3.08 7.28 8.50
CA ALA A 257 -2.56 7.66 9.81
C ALA A 257 -3.67 8.00 10.82
N VAL A 258 -4.71 8.75 10.42
CA VAL A 258 -5.87 9.05 11.27
C VAL A 258 -6.61 7.78 11.67
N SER A 259 -6.95 6.93 10.70
CA SER A 259 -7.72 5.71 10.93
C SER A 259 -6.97 4.76 11.88
N LEU A 260 -5.65 4.67 11.73
CA LEU A 260 -4.79 3.88 12.61
C LEU A 260 -4.69 4.47 14.00
N VAL A 261 -4.47 5.78 14.15
CA VAL A 261 -4.40 6.41 15.48
C VAL A 261 -5.71 6.24 16.24
N GLU A 262 -6.85 6.30 15.54
CA GLU A 262 -8.15 6.03 16.13
C GLU A 262 -8.31 4.56 16.54
N SER A 263 -7.85 3.61 15.71
CA SER A 263 -7.92 2.18 16.03
C SER A 263 -6.96 1.74 17.13
N MET A 264 -5.77 2.36 17.23
CA MET A 264 -4.73 1.99 18.21
C MET A 264 -5.09 2.31 19.67
N LYS A 265 -6.19 3.04 19.90
CA LYS A 265 -6.70 3.31 21.25
C LYS A 265 -7.47 2.14 21.85
N VAL A 266 -8.00 1.28 21.00
CA VAL A 266 -8.80 0.10 21.36
C VAL A 266 -7.84 -1.08 21.45
N GLU A 267 -8.00 -1.94 22.46
CA GLU A 267 -7.19 -3.16 22.52
C GLU A 267 -7.53 -4.04 21.31
N VAL A 268 -6.57 -4.78 20.75
CA VAL A 268 -6.79 -5.64 19.58
C VAL A 268 -6.23 -7.01 19.91
N VAL A 269 -6.92 -7.72 20.80
CA VAL A 269 -6.51 -9.03 21.35
C VAL A 269 -7.61 -10.05 21.05
N CYS A 270 -7.22 -11.26 20.66
CA CYS A 270 -8.15 -12.33 20.35
C CYS A 270 -8.94 -12.74 21.60
N ARG A 271 -10.25 -12.99 21.44
CA ARG A 271 -11.09 -13.46 22.55
C ARG A 271 -10.74 -14.87 23.04
N ASP A 272 -10.36 -15.73 22.09
CA ASP A 272 -9.99 -17.13 22.30
C ASP A 272 -9.10 -17.60 21.13
N ASN A 273 -8.62 -18.85 21.20
CA ASN A 273 -7.79 -19.48 20.18
C ASN A 273 -8.44 -20.75 19.60
N ARG A 274 -9.76 -20.90 19.68
CA ARG A 274 -10.46 -22.15 19.30
C ARG A 274 -10.25 -22.51 17.82
N ILE A 275 -10.14 -21.50 16.96
CA ILE A 275 -9.89 -21.71 15.52
C ILE A 275 -8.55 -22.40 15.25
N ASN A 276 -7.54 -22.16 16.08
CA ASN A 276 -6.23 -22.80 15.94
C ASN A 276 -6.35 -24.31 16.09
N GLN A 277 -7.21 -24.77 17.01
CA GLN A 277 -7.47 -26.20 17.23
C GLN A 277 -8.33 -26.79 16.12
N ILE A 278 -9.34 -26.05 15.64
CA ILE A 278 -10.25 -26.51 14.57
C ILE A 278 -9.51 -26.71 13.25
N LEU A 279 -8.56 -25.82 12.94
CA LEU A 279 -7.81 -25.79 11.68
C LEU A 279 -6.37 -26.32 11.79
N GLU A 280 -5.96 -26.76 12.97
CA GLU A 280 -4.60 -27.25 13.27
C GLU A 280 -3.50 -26.26 12.86
N VAL A 281 -3.79 -24.95 13.01
CA VAL A 281 -2.85 -23.88 12.69
C VAL A 281 -2.16 -23.40 13.96
N ASN A 282 -0.82 -23.44 13.95
CA ASN A 282 0.02 -22.90 15.03
C ASN A 282 0.76 -21.65 14.52
N PRO A 283 0.26 -20.44 14.80
CA PRO A 283 0.87 -19.20 14.30
C PRO A 283 2.28 -18.99 14.84
N GLU A 284 3.14 -18.38 14.03
CA GLU A 284 4.50 -18.04 14.45
C GLU A 284 4.50 -16.77 15.33
N GLY A 285 5.50 -16.66 16.20
CA GLY A 285 5.68 -15.47 17.03
C GLY A 285 5.98 -14.20 16.21
N TYR A 286 5.82 -13.06 16.87
CA TYR A 286 6.03 -11.74 16.30
C TYR A 286 7.45 -11.57 15.78
N THR A 287 8.45 -11.97 16.57
CA THR A 287 9.87 -11.91 16.20
C THR A 287 10.14 -12.71 14.92
N GLN A 288 9.66 -13.95 14.84
CA GLN A 288 9.83 -14.82 13.68
C GLN A 288 9.11 -14.25 12.44
N SER A 289 7.92 -13.65 12.63
CA SER A 289 7.19 -12.97 11.56
C SER A 289 7.97 -11.80 10.97
N ILE A 290 8.67 -11.03 11.81
CA ILE A 290 9.53 -9.91 11.38
C ILE A 290 10.76 -10.43 10.63
N GLU A 291 11.46 -11.41 11.19
CA GLU A 291 12.64 -12.03 10.56
C GLU A 291 12.29 -12.55 9.16
N ARG A 292 11.18 -13.28 9.03
CA ARG A 292 10.68 -13.77 7.75
C ARG A 292 10.37 -12.63 6.77
N ALA A 293 9.77 -11.54 7.26
CA ALA A 293 9.51 -10.37 6.43
C ALA A 293 10.82 -9.77 5.89
N PHE A 294 11.89 -9.72 6.69
CA PHE A 294 13.21 -9.26 6.25
C PHE A 294 13.89 -10.22 5.28
N THR A 295 13.88 -11.53 5.55
CA THR A 295 14.44 -12.52 4.61
C THR A 295 13.79 -12.39 3.22
N LYS A 296 12.47 -12.17 3.15
CA LYS A 296 11.78 -11.95 1.88
C LYS A 296 12.15 -10.64 1.19
N ILE A 297 12.43 -9.59 1.96
CA ILE A 297 12.91 -8.30 1.42
C ILE A 297 14.32 -8.48 0.85
N GLU A 298 15.22 -9.11 1.60
CA GLU A 298 16.60 -9.36 1.21
C GLU A 298 16.70 -10.29 -0.02
N SER A 299 15.78 -11.25 -0.14
CA SER A 299 15.70 -12.16 -1.29
C SER A 299 14.97 -11.57 -2.50
N ASN A 300 14.55 -10.30 -2.50
CA ASN A 300 13.73 -9.66 -3.55
C ASN A 300 12.39 -10.40 -3.85
N GLN A 301 11.79 -11.06 -2.87
CA GLN A 301 10.56 -11.86 -3.03
C GLN A 301 9.30 -11.15 -2.51
N ILE A 302 9.19 -9.83 -2.69
CA ILE A 302 7.99 -9.08 -2.30
C ILE A 302 6.91 -9.30 -3.36
N ILE A 303 5.95 -10.17 -3.05
CA ILE A 303 4.86 -10.54 -3.96
C ILE A 303 3.87 -9.37 -4.18
N SER A 304 3.60 -8.55 -3.15
CA SER A 304 2.71 -7.39 -3.28
C SER A 304 2.74 -6.38 -2.13
N SER A 305 2.19 -5.18 -2.39
CA SER A 305 2.15 -4.00 -1.51
C SER A 305 0.73 -3.54 -1.19
N TRP A 306 0.52 -2.95 -0.01
CA TRP A 306 -0.76 -2.36 0.40
C TRP A 306 -1.23 -1.19 -0.47
N LYS A 307 -0.31 -0.54 -1.20
CA LYS A 307 -0.63 0.58 -2.10
C LYS A 307 -1.43 0.13 -3.32
N ASP A 308 -1.33 -1.13 -3.72
CA ASP A 308 -1.94 -1.69 -4.92
C ASP A 308 -3.49 -1.58 -4.91
N SER A 309 -4.12 -1.63 -3.74
CA SER A 309 -5.59 -1.55 -3.60
C SER A 309 -6.14 -0.13 -3.59
N GLN A 310 -5.33 0.89 -3.25
CA GLN A 310 -5.80 2.27 -3.10
C GLN A 310 -6.06 3.02 -4.43
N ILE A 311 -5.49 2.52 -5.54
CA ILE A 311 -5.50 3.21 -6.84
C ILE A 311 -6.69 2.77 -7.71
N SER A 312 -7.49 1.79 -7.31
CA SER A 312 -8.46 1.15 -8.21
C SER A 312 -9.89 1.73 -8.19
N GLY A 313 -10.13 2.91 -7.59
CA GLY A 313 -11.46 3.50 -7.38
C GLY A 313 -11.84 4.73 -8.22
N VAL A 314 -11.50 4.80 -9.51
CA VAL A 314 -11.94 5.89 -10.40
C VAL A 314 -12.43 5.33 -11.74
N LYS A 315 -13.56 5.87 -12.24
CA LYS A 315 -14.20 5.58 -13.54
C LYS A 315 -13.17 5.50 -14.69
N GLN A 316 -13.50 4.73 -15.74
CA GLN A 316 -12.79 4.67 -17.03
C GLN A 316 -12.40 6.06 -17.50
N ILE A 317 -11.14 6.42 -17.24
CA ILE A 317 -10.50 7.59 -17.79
C ILE A 317 -9.03 7.23 -17.93
N ASN A 318 -8.41 7.55 -19.06
CA ASN A 318 -6.96 7.45 -19.17
C ASN A 318 -6.36 8.29 -18.03
N ILE A 319 -5.66 7.61 -17.12
CA ILE A 319 -5.07 8.23 -15.93
C ILE A 319 -4.09 9.35 -16.32
N SER A 320 -3.56 9.33 -17.53
CA SER A 320 -2.76 10.39 -18.13
C SER A 320 -3.45 11.77 -18.11
N ASP A 321 -4.78 11.81 -18.19
CA ASP A 321 -5.56 13.03 -18.40
C ASP A 321 -6.03 13.67 -17.07
N PHE A 322 -5.91 12.95 -15.95
CA PHE A 322 -6.39 13.42 -14.63
C PHE A 322 -5.28 13.59 -13.59
N ILE A 323 -4.05 13.19 -13.92
CA ILE A 323 -2.87 13.59 -13.15
C ILE A 323 -2.31 14.85 -13.80
N ASP A 324 -3.05 15.94 -13.63
CA ASP A 324 -2.63 17.25 -14.11
C ASP A 324 -1.77 17.92 -13.03
N VAL A 325 -0.54 18.23 -13.41
CA VAL A 325 0.31 19.09 -12.59
C VAL A 325 -0.34 20.47 -12.57
N PRO A 326 -0.56 21.10 -11.40
CA PRO A 326 -1.30 22.36 -11.34
C PRO A 326 -0.69 23.42 -12.28
N ASN A 327 -1.55 24.02 -13.11
CA ASN A 327 -1.13 24.98 -14.15
C ASN A 327 -1.18 26.44 -13.67
N HIS A 328 -2.13 26.78 -12.80
CA HIS A 328 -2.31 28.16 -12.33
C HIS A 328 -1.38 28.50 -11.17
N GLY A 329 -0.73 29.68 -11.24
CA GLY A 329 0.11 30.21 -10.18
C GLY A 329 1.41 29.42 -9.94
N CYS A 330 1.80 28.55 -10.87
CA CYS A 330 3.00 27.73 -10.76
C CYS A 330 4.14 28.27 -11.62
N TYR A 331 5.36 28.10 -11.14
CA TYR A 331 6.56 28.29 -11.94
C TYR A 331 6.95 26.96 -12.61
N LYS A 332 7.45 27.03 -13.84
CA LYS A 332 7.85 25.86 -14.61
C LYS A 332 9.25 26.06 -15.20
N ASP A 333 10.06 25.01 -15.17
CA ASP A 333 11.29 24.86 -15.95
C ASP A 333 11.07 23.66 -16.87
N ILE A 334 10.91 23.93 -18.16
CA ILE A 334 10.63 22.94 -19.20
C ILE A 334 11.86 22.81 -20.08
N ARG A 335 12.31 21.58 -20.29
CA ARG A 335 13.48 21.27 -21.13
C ARG A 335 13.12 20.15 -22.09
N GLU A 336 13.49 20.34 -23.34
CA GLU A 336 13.26 19.36 -24.39
C GLU A 336 14.58 18.94 -25.02
N ARG A 337 14.67 17.68 -25.40
CA ARG A 337 15.80 17.17 -26.17
C ARG A 337 15.38 16.04 -27.08
N LYS A 338 15.89 16.04 -28.33
CA LYS A 338 15.65 14.95 -29.27
C LYS A 338 16.24 13.64 -28.76
N ILE A 339 15.53 12.55 -28.99
CA ILE A 339 15.94 11.18 -28.63
C ILE A 339 16.23 10.39 -29.90
N ILE A 340 17.25 9.54 -29.82
CA ILE A 340 17.64 8.66 -30.94
C ILE A 340 17.04 7.26 -30.73
N SER A 341 16.98 6.80 -29.48
CA SER A 341 16.41 5.50 -29.09
C SER A 341 15.45 5.70 -27.92
N GLN A 342 14.15 5.50 -28.18
CA GLN A 342 13.12 5.61 -27.15
C GLN A 342 13.33 4.55 -26.05
N LYS A 343 13.70 3.33 -26.44
CA LYS A 343 13.93 2.23 -25.50
C LYS A 343 15.05 2.54 -24.50
N ASP A 344 16.16 3.10 -24.95
CA ASP A 344 17.31 3.40 -24.07
C ASP A 344 17.01 4.56 -23.12
N VAL A 345 16.28 5.56 -23.60
CA VAL A 345 15.84 6.69 -22.79
C VAL A 345 14.88 6.23 -21.70
N ILE A 346 13.89 5.40 -22.06
CA ILE A 346 12.97 4.79 -21.11
C ILE A 346 13.75 3.94 -20.09
N ASP A 347 14.67 3.08 -20.51
CA ASP A 347 15.46 2.27 -19.55
C ASP A 347 16.20 3.15 -18.53
N LYS A 348 16.81 4.25 -18.99
CA LYS A 348 17.50 5.17 -18.08
C LYS A 348 16.57 5.90 -17.14
N ILE A 349 15.41 6.36 -17.61
CA ILE A 349 14.38 6.97 -16.76
C ILE A 349 13.94 5.97 -15.69
N TRP A 350 13.70 4.72 -16.08
CA TRP A 350 13.32 3.62 -15.19
C TRP A 350 14.44 3.15 -14.26
N ARG A 351 15.64 3.73 -14.36
CA ARG A 351 16.81 3.45 -13.53
C ARG A 351 17.30 4.66 -12.74
N ILE A 352 16.57 5.78 -12.79
CA ILE A 352 16.81 6.94 -11.93
C ILE A 352 16.73 6.51 -10.46
N GLY A 353 17.62 7.06 -9.63
CA GLY A 353 17.76 6.75 -8.22
C GLY A 353 18.71 5.58 -7.96
N GLY A 354 18.82 5.16 -6.69
CA GLY A 354 19.72 4.08 -6.27
C GLY A 354 21.19 4.38 -6.61
N ASP A 355 21.91 3.36 -7.09
CA ASP A 355 23.34 3.47 -7.42
C ASP A 355 23.63 4.41 -8.61
N ASN A 356 22.65 4.64 -9.49
CA ASN A 356 22.79 5.54 -10.64
C ASN A 356 22.60 7.02 -10.25
N GLY A 357 21.95 7.29 -9.11
CA GLY A 357 21.55 8.64 -8.71
C GLY A 357 20.64 9.31 -9.75
N TRP A 358 20.80 10.63 -9.92
CA TRP A 358 20.00 11.44 -10.86
C TRP A 358 20.74 11.74 -12.17
N TYR A 359 21.81 11.00 -12.47
CA TYR A 359 22.71 11.16 -13.62
C TYR A 359 23.42 12.53 -13.75
N SER A 360 23.08 13.51 -12.92
CA SER A 360 23.70 14.83 -12.87
C SER A 360 23.62 15.42 -11.48
N ALA A 361 24.63 16.23 -11.13
CA ALA A 361 24.65 17.04 -9.92
C ALA A 361 24.30 16.26 -8.64
N ASN A 362 24.68 14.98 -8.56
CA ASN A 362 24.39 14.10 -7.43
C ASN A 362 24.86 14.68 -6.09
N LEU A 363 25.94 15.50 -6.08
CA LEU A 363 26.39 16.21 -4.90
C LEU A 363 25.39 17.28 -4.43
N LEU A 364 24.77 18.04 -5.35
CA LEU A 364 23.75 19.04 -5.01
C LEU A 364 22.50 18.37 -4.44
N TRP A 365 22.11 17.21 -5.00
CA TRP A 365 21.03 16.41 -4.42
C TRP A 365 21.38 15.90 -3.02
N LYS A 366 22.64 15.47 -2.80
CA LYS A 366 23.17 15.12 -1.46
C LYS A 366 23.03 16.26 -0.46
N ILE A 367 23.53 17.44 -0.82
CA ILE A 367 23.43 18.64 0.01
C ILE A 367 21.96 18.97 0.29
N ARG A 368 21.11 18.94 -0.75
CA ARG A 368 19.68 19.23 -0.59
C ARG A 368 18.99 18.27 0.37
N GLY A 369 19.30 16.98 0.29
CA GLY A 369 18.78 15.97 1.20
C GLY A 369 19.28 16.12 2.64
N ILE A 370 20.49 16.64 2.86
CA ILE A 370 20.98 17.00 4.21
C ILE A 370 20.20 18.19 4.75
N ILE A 371 20.06 19.26 3.97
CA ILE A 371 19.25 20.44 4.34
C ILE A 371 17.83 20.00 4.67
N ASP A 372 17.25 19.12 3.87
CA ASP A 372 15.91 18.59 4.11
C ASP A 372 15.80 17.90 5.49
N LYS A 373 16.76 17.05 5.84
CA LYS A 373 16.79 16.41 7.17
C LYS A 373 16.91 17.41 8.31
N ILE A 374 17.72 18.47 8.14
CA ILE A 374 17.88 19.53 9.15
C ILE A 374 16.54 20.21 9.45
N PHE A 375 15.69 20.40 8.43
CA PHE A 375 14.37 21.00 8.58
C PHE A 375 13.24 19.97 8.81
N GLY A 376 13.57 18.74 9.23
CA GLY A 376 12.59 17.71 9.56
C GLY A 376 11.87 17.10 8.35
N GLY A 377 12.49 17.18 7.17
CA GLY A 377 12.06 16.50 5.96
C GLY A 377 12.58 15.06 5.86
N VAL A 378 12.15 14.36 4.82
CA VAL A 378 12.42 12.93 4.61
C VAL A 378 13.90 12.65 4.28
N GLY A 379 14.62 13.64 3.75
CA GLY A 379 16.01 13.54 3.33
C GLY A 379 16.25 12.62 2.13
N LEU A 380 17.52 12.36 1.85
CA LEU A 380 17.92 11.30 0.92
C LEU A 380 17.76 9.94 1.60
N ARG A 381 16.62 9.29 1.36
CA ARG A 381 16.45 7.86 1.63
C ARG A 381 17.18 7.09 0.53
N ARG A 382 18.43 6.69 0.76
CA ARG A 382 19.17 5.88 -0.22
C ARG A 382 18.69 4.44 -0.20
N GLY A 383 17.67 4.19 -1.00
CA GLY A 383 17.24 2.86 -1.38
C GLY A 383 16.11 2.97 -2.38
N ARG A 384 16.29 2.36 -3.54
CA ARG A 384 15.21 2.10 -4.50
C ARG A 384 14.62 0.73 -4.18
N THR A 385 13.32 0.55 -4.33
CA THR A 385 12.66 -0.75 -4.08
C THR A 385 13.21 -1.85 -5.01
N ASN A 386 13.54 -1.49 -6.26
CA ASN A 386 14.11 -2.39 -7.28
C ASN A 386 15.02 -1.56 -8.19
N PRO A 387 16.17 -2.02 -8.74
CA PRO A 387 17.09 -1.21 -9.54
C PRO A 387 16.66 -0.90 -10.99
N THR A 388 15.71 -1.65 -11.58
CA THR A 388 15.25 -1.49 -12.98
C THR A 388 13.74 -1.31 -13.15
N HIS A 389 12.96 -1.48 -12.09
CA HIS A 389 11.50 -1.32 -12.09
C HIS A 389 11.05 -0.16 -11.21
N ILE A 390 10.03 0.59 -11.66
CA ILE A 390 9.41 1.71 -10.95
C ILE A 390 7.89 1.54 -11.03
N GLU A 391 7.23 1.58 -9.89
CA GLU A 391 5.78 1.54 -9.77
C GLU A 391 5.22 2.79 -9.06
N THR A 392 3.96 3.09 -9.32
CA THR A 392 3.26 4.18 -8.62
C THR A 392 3.31 3.95 -7.11
N GLY A 393 3.73 4.99 -6.38
CA GLY A 393 3.91 4.96 -4.95
C GLY A 393 5.32 4.60 -4.49
N ASP A 394 6.25 4.24 -5.38
CA ASP A 394 7.66 4.06 -5.06
C ASP A 394 8.31 5.37 -4.58
N ALA A 395 9.38 5.24 -3.79
CA ALA A 395 10.23 6.37 -3.40
C ALA A 395 11.51 6.39 -4.25
N LEU A 396 11.81 7.54 -4.83
CA LEU A 396 13.08 7.86 -5.47
C LEU A 396 13.72 8.99 -4.65
N ASP A 397 14.53 8.63 -3.66
CA ASP A 397 15.05 9.55 -2.65
C ASP A 397 13.93 10.29 -1.89
N PHE A 398 13.78 11.59 -2.09
CA PHE A 398 12.71 12.43 -1.53
C PHE A 398 11.57 12.70 -2.52
N TRP A 399 11.51 11.94 -3.61
CA TRP A 399 10.42 11.98 -4.57
C TRP A 399 9.53 10.77 -4.43
N ARG A 400 8.22 11.00 -4.50
CA ARG A 400 7.19 9.97 -4.61
C ARG A 400 6.77 9.81 -6.06
N VAL A 401 6.74 8.59 -6.57
CA VAL A 401 6.18 8.30 -7.90
C VAL A 401 4.66 8.45 -7.83
N LEU A 402 4.11 9.42 -8.56
CA LEU A 402 2.66 9.59 -8.71
C LEU A 402 2.10 8.82 -9.91
N TYR A 403 2.91 8.68 -10.96
CA TYR A 403 2.56 7.98 -12.18
C TYR A 403 3.82 7.40 -12.82
N ALA A 404 3.76 6.15 -13.25
CA ALA A 404 4.81 5.51 -14.04
C ALA A 404 4.15 4.59 -15.07
N ASP A 405 4.32 4.93 -16.35
CA ASP A 405 3.87 4.10 -17.46
C ASP A 405 5.01 3.96 -18.48
N LYS A 406 5.53 2.74 -18.58
CA LYS A 406 6.69 2.42 -19.40
C LYS A 406 6.36 2.36 -20.89
N GLU A 407 5.11 2.04 -21.23
CA GLU A 407 4.64 2.02 -22.62
C GLU A 407 4.39 3.44 -23.12
N GLU A 408 3.80 4.31 -22.28
CA GLU A 408 3.63 5.74 -22.57
C GLU A 408 4.98 6.49 -22.54
N GLY A 409 5.97 5.96 -21.82
CA GLY A 409 7.26 6.63 -21.62
C GLY A 409 7.12 7.87 -20.70
N ARG A 410 6.18 7.81 -19.74
CA ARG A 410 5.87 8.91 -18.82
C ARG A 410 6.13 8.51 -17.37
N LEU A 411 6.84 9.37 -16.66
CA LEU A 411 7.12 9.26 -15.22
C LEU A 411 6.84 10.60 -14.56
N LEU A 412 5.94 10.62 -13.57
CA LEU A 412 5.64 11.81 -12.78
C LEU A 412 5.97 11.58 -11.31
N LEU A 413 6.70 12.55 -10.76
CA LEU A 413 7.20 12.53 -9.40
C LEU A 413 6.68 13.74 -8.61
N PHE A 414 6.44 13.54 -7.32
CA PHE A 414 6.08 14.59 -6.36
C PHE A 414 7.11 14.69 -5.26
N ALA A 415 7.51 15.91 -4.90
CA ALA A 415 8.51 16.13 -3.87
C ALA A 415 7.91 15.97 -2.46
N GLU A 416 8.47 15.07 -1.67
CA GLU A 416 8.16 14.91 -0.23
C GLU A 416 9.10 15.74 0.68
N MET A 417 10.11 16.40 0.10
CA MET A 417 11.01 17.29 0.82
C MET A 417 10.30 18.55 1.32
N LYS A 418 10.79 19.12 2.42
CA LYS A 418 10.30 20.39 2.99
C LYS A 418 10.74 21.55 2.11
N VAL A 419 9.78 22.13 1.40
CA VAL A 419 9.91 23.38 0.63
C VAL A 419 8.73 24.29 0.92
N PRO A 420 8.87 25.62 0.79
CA PRO A 420 7.77 26.57 0.97
C PRO A 420 6.82 26.57 -0.25
N GLY A 421 6.24 25.41 -0.56
CA GLY A 421 5.41 25.16 -1.73
C GLY A 421 5.25 23.68 -2.01
N GLU A 422 4.86 23.34 -3.23
CA GLU A 422 4.74 21.97 -3.74
C GLU A 422 5.54 21.85 -5.03
N ALA A 423 6.22 20.72 -5.26
CA ALA A 423 7.07 20.53 -6.43
C ALA A 423 6.79 19.19 -7.12
N TRP A 424 6.83 19.22 -8.45
CA TRP A 424 6.68 18.07 -9.33
C TRP A 424 7.85 18.00 -10.30
N LEU A 425 8.24 16.78 -10.67
CA LEU A 425 9.20 16.52 -11.73
C LEU A 425 8.61 15.47 -12.66
N GLU A 426 8.46 15.82 -13.93
CA GLU A 426 7.90 14.97 -14.96
C GLU A 426 8.93 14.68 -16.04
N PHE A 427 8.92 13.43 -16.51
CA PHE A 427 9.55 13.00 -17.74
C PHE A 427 8.47 12.45 -18.65
N LYS A 428 8.39 12.96 -19.88
CA LYS A 428 7.42 12.50 -20.87
C LYS A 428 8.11 12.38 -22.21
N ILE A 429 7.91 11.26 -22.88
CA ILE A 429 8.34 11.09 -24.26
C ILE A 429 7.18 11.47 -25.16
N GLU A 430 7.42 12.46 -26.03
CA GLU A 430 6.49 12.84 -27.08
C GLU A 430 7.19 12.77 -28.43
N LYS A 431 6.73 11.86 -29.28
CA LYS A 431 7.32 11.60 -30.61
C LYS A 431 8.83 11.29 -30.50
N ASP A 432 9.67 12.15 -31.07
CA ASP A 432 11.13 12.04 -31.11
C ASP A 432 11.83 12.89 -30.04
N LYS A 433 11.12 13.26 -28.96
CA LYS A 433 11.67 14.10 -27.89
C LYS A 433 11.39 13.58 -26.49
N LEU A 434 12.34 13.80 -25.59
CA LEU A 434 12.13 13.75 -24.15
C LEU A 434 11.85 15.16 -23.64
N ILE A 435 10.71 15.32 -22.97
CA ILE A 435 10.29 16.52 -22.26
C ILE A 435 10.52 16.28 -20.77
N GLN A 436 11.28 17.17 -20.14
CA GLN A 436 11.50 17.21 -18.71
C GLN A 436 10.89 18.48 -18.15
N THR A 437 9.94 18.35 -17.24
CA THR A 437 9.20 19.47 -16.67
C THR A 437 9.34 19.47 -15.16
N ALA A 438 10.01 20.48 -14.60
CA ALA A 438 9.97 20.77 -13.18
C ALA A 438 8.92 21.85 -12.91
N THR A 439 7.89 21.53 -12.14
CA THR A 439 6.83 22.48 -11.77
C THR A 439 6.88 22.76 -10.28
N PHE A 440 6.71 24.02 -9.89
CA PHE A 440 6.67 24.43 -8.49
C PHE A 440 5.50 25.37 -8.22
N ARG A 441 4.66 25.02 -7.26
CA ARG A 441 3.58 25.87 -6.75
C ARG A 441 4.06 26.56 -5.46
N PRO A 442 4.36 27.86 -5.48
CA PRO A 442 4.87 28.57 -4.32
C PRO A 442 3.77 28.82 -3.27
N ASN A 443 4.11 28.66 -1.98
CA ASN A 443 3.28 29.12 -0.88
C ASN A 443 3.69 30.55 -0.48
N GLY A 444 2.85 31.54 -0.82
CA GLY A 444 3.07 32.94 -0.46
C GLY A 444 4.38 33.52 -1.00
N LEU A 445 4.89 34.58 -0.36
CA LEU A 445 6.12 35.27 -0.77
C LEU A 445 7.38 34.42 -0.56
N LEU A 446 7.44 33.64 0.54
CA LEU A 446 8.57 32.76 0.83
C LEU A 446 8.74 31.67 -0.23
N GLY A 447 7.65 31.14 -0.77
CA GLY A 447 7.70 30.20 -1.89
C GLY A 447 8.29 30.81 -3.15
N ARG A 448 7.90 32.05 -3.47
CA ARG A 448 8.43 32.75 -4.66
C ARG A 448 9.91 33.06 -4.52
N LEU A 449 10.34 33.55 -3.36
CA LEU A 449 11.76 33.80 -3.07
C LEU A 449 12.59 32.51 -3.14
N TYR A 450 12.05 31.42 -2.60
CA TYR A 450 12.67 30.11 -2.69
C TYR A 450 12.87 29.64 -4.13
N TRP A 451 11.85 29.77 -5.00
CA TRP A 451 11.98 29.40 -6.41
C TRP A 451 13.13 30.15 -7.08
N TYR A 452 13.22 31.47 -6.91
CA TYR A 452 14.27 32.27 -7.51
C TYR A 452 15.66 31.99 -6.90
N SER A 453 15.75 31.62 -5.62
CA SER A 453 17.04 31.28 -5.01
C SER A 453 17.59 29.95 -5.52
N VAL A 454 16.73 29.00 -5.90
CA VAL A 454 17.15 27.69 -6.44
C VAL A 454 17.27 27.65 -7.97
N LEU A 455 16.68 28.62 -8.68
CA LEU A 455 16.67 28.70 -10.14
C LEU A 455 18.06 28.60 -10.81
N PRO A 456 19.14 29.23 -10.30
CA PRO A 456 20.47 29.08 -10.91
C PRO A 456 20.96 27.63 -10.92
N PHE A 457 20.60 26.84 -9.90
CA PHE A 457 20.99 25.44 -9.80
C PHE A 457 20.19 24.53 -10.75
N HIS A 458 18.96 24.92 -11.11
CA HIS A 458 18.15 24.18 -12.09
C HIS A 458 18.88 24.06 -13.44
N GLY A 459 19.59 25.12 -13.84
CA GLY A 459 20.45 25.15 -15.03
C GLY A 459 21.53 24.07 -15.04
N ILE A 460 22.02 23.65 -13.88
CA ILE A 460 23.05 22.61 -13.75
C ILE A 460 22.40 21.24 -13.62
N VAL A 461 21.42 21.12 -12.73
CA VAL A 461 20.76 19.87 -12.37
C VAL A 461 19.94 19.32 -13.55
N PHE A 462 18.94 20.07 -14.01
CA PHE A 462 17.99 19.60 -15.02
C PHE A 462 18.62 19.53 -16.40
N ARG A 463 19.49 20.49 -16.78
CA ARG A 463 20.27 20.41 -18.03
C ARG A 463 21.15 19.17 -18.06
N GLY A 464 21.90 18.91 -16.99
CA GLY A 464 22.79 17.75 -16.97
C GLY A 464 21.99 16.45 -17.00
N MET A 465 20.84 16.40 -16.31
CA MET A 465 19.99 15.22 -16.26
C MET A 465 19.40 14.87 -17.64
N ILE A 466 18.76 15.82 -18.33
CA ILE A 466 18.20 15.56 -19.66
C ILE A 466 19.29 15.18 -20.67
N ASN A 467 20.49 15.76 -20.56
CA ASN A 467 21.63 15.42 -21.40
C ASN A 467 22.13 13.99 -21.15
N ALA A 468 22.28 13.60 -19.89
CA ALA A 468 22.78 12.27 -19.53
C ALA A 468 21.79 11.16 -19.90
N ILE A 469 20.49 11.43 -19.74
CA ILE A 469 19.43 10.49 -20.14
C ILE A 469 19.45 10.30 -21.66
N THR A 470 19.55 11.37 -22.44
CA THR A 470 19.51 11.30 -23.91
C THR A 470 20.85 10.91 -24.57
N LYS A 471 21.98 10.94 -23.86
CA LYS A 471 23.31 10.57 -24.39
C LYS A 471 23.40 9.07 -24.68
N GLN A 472 23.86 8.65 -25.86
CA GLN A 472 24.05 7.23 -26.14
C GLN A 472 25.17 6.61 -25.26
N LYS A 473 25.06 5.31 -24.98
CA LYS A 473 26.25 4.54 -24.59
C LYS A 473 27.17 4.52 -25.81
N ASN A 474 28.40 5.01 -25.67
CA ASN A 474 29.43 4.62 -26.62
C ASN A 474 29.57 3.10 -26.47
N VAL A 475 29.32 2.37 -27.54
CA VAL A 475 29.57 0.92 -27.64
C VAL A 475 31.06 0.68 -27.45
#